data_AF-A0A644YXD8-F1
#
_entry.id   AF-A0A644YXD8-F1
#
_cell.length_a   1.000
_cell.length_b   1.000
_cell.length_c   1.000
_cell.angle_alpha   90.00
_cell.angle_beta   90.00
_cell.angle_gamma   90.00
#
_symmetry.space_group_name_H-M   'P 1'
#
loop_
_entity.id
_entity.type
_entity.pdbx_description
1 polymer ?
#
loop_
_entity_poly.entity_id
_entity_poly.type
_entity_poly.pdbx_seq_one_letter_code
_entity_poly.pdbx_strand_id
1 'polypeptide(L)'
;MKWKRTALTLLLAAVVAIGVRTFFNWQDSSLNYRLENSERMEGVEYLPNFMSGRAFASGFDWDGETEEISVVIPDTVKFSRSSRTFRVTKLGGFRDRGIPCQFGPILPIGSGQGQGTFGESTYEPELLEELRQRYPGDPVRELNVRLHLGQFVSEIPLFASSLLYREKQGEGAIWRITYQVDCDENNQTFYARDGKLYLRADGTPVTQLSYGED
;
A
#
# COMPACT_ATOMS: atom_id res chain seq x y z
N MET A 1 44.52 18.30 -26.29
CA MET A 1 44.63 18.10 -24.83
C MET A 1 43.35 18.46 -24.05
N LYS A 2 42.65 19.57 -24.36
CA LYS A 2 41.37 19.94 -23.72
C LYS A 2 40.25 18.88 -23.88
N TRP A 3 40.05 18.34 -25.08
CA TRP A 3 39.01 17.34 -25.36
C TRP A 3 39.12 16.06 -24.53
N LYS A 4 40.34 15.55 -24.29
CA LYS A 4 40.57 14.38 -23.43
C LYS A 4 40.21 14.65 -21.96
N ARG A 5 40.43 15.88 -21.48
CA ARG A 5 40.04 16.29 -20.11
C ARG A 5 38.52 16.42 -20.00
N THR A 6 37.86 17.03 -20.98
CA THR A 6 36.39 17.14 -21.02
C THR A 6 35.71 15.77 -21.10
N ALA A 7 36.22 14.86 -21.94
CA ALA A 7 35.70 13.50 -22.04
C ALA A 7 35.87 12.72 -20.73
N LEU A 8 37.01 12.86 -20.05
CA LEU A 8 37.25 12.24 -18.74
C LEU A 8 36.31 12.80 -17.67
N THR A 9 36.08 14.11 -17.63
CA THR A 9 35.13 14.73 -16.69
C THR A 9 33.69 14.26 -16.92
N LEU A 10 33.25 14.14 -18.17
CA LEU A 10 31.92 13.63 -18.51
C LEU A 10 31.75 12.15 -18.12
N LEU A 11 32.78 11.33 -18.33
CA LEU A 11 32.79 9.93 -17.89
C LEU A 11 32.71 9.82 -16.36
N LEU A 12 33.48 10.62 -15.62
CA LEU A 12 33.42 10.66 -14.16
C LEU A 12 32.03 11.11 -13.67
N ALA A 13 31.46 12.16 -14.26
CA ALA A 13 30.12 12.62 -13.91
C ALA A 13 29.05 11.55 -14.17
N ALA A 14 29.15 10.81 -15.29
CA ALA A 14 28.26 9.70 -15.59
C ALA A 14 28.40 8.55 -14.59
N VAL A 15 29.62 8.16 -14.23
CA VAL A 15 29.86 7.11 -13.21
C VAL A 15 29.30 7.54 -11.85
N VAL A 16 29.49 8.79 -11.44
CA VAL A 16 28.92 9.32 -10.20
C VAL A 16 27.39 9.30 -10.26
N ALA A 17 26.79 9.76 -11.36
CA ALA A 17 25.33 9.74 -11.51
C ALA A 17 24.76 8.32 -11.45
N ILE A 18 25.41 7.35 -12.10
CA ILE A 18 25.03 5.93 -12.05
C ILE A 18 25.20 5.37 -10.63
N GLY A 19 26.31 5.69 -9.96
CA GLY A 19 26.57 5.26 -8.59
C GLY A 19 25.53 5.79 -7.61
N VAL A 20 25.21 7.08 -7.71
CA VAL A 20 24.17 7.74 -6.89
C VAL A 20 22.81 7.11 -7.14
N ARG A 21 22.42 6.89 -8.40
CA ARG A 21 21.15 6.24 -8.73
C ARG A 21 21.06 4.82 -8.20
N THR A 22 22.13 4.04 -8.37
CA THR A 22 22.19 2.65 -7.87
C THR A 22 22.08 2.62 -6.35
N PHE A 23 22.73 3.56 -5.65
CA PHE A 23 22.64 3.68 -4.21
C PHE A 23 21.21 3.98 -3.74
N PHE A 24 20.52 4.96 -4.33
CA PHE A 24 19.13 5.28 -3.96
C PHE A 24 18.17 4.11 -4.27
N ASN A 25 18.34 3.44 -5.41
CA ASN A 25 17.56 2.25 -5.74
C ASN A 25 17.76 1.11 -4.73
N TRP A 26 19.01 0.90 -4.28
CA TRP A 26 19.31 -0.09 -3.26
C TRP A 26 18.75 0.34 -1.89
N GLN A 27 18.86 1.62 -1.54
CA GLN A 27 18.37 2.16 -0.27
C GLN A 27 16.85 1.95 -0.12
N ASP A 28 16.08 2.14 -1.19
CA ASP A 28 14.62 1.92 -1.21
C ASP A 28 14.21 0.51 -1.67
N SER A 29 15.15 -0.43 -1.75
CA SER A 29 14.89 -1.83 -2.10
C SER A 29 14.00 -2.52 -1.05
N SER A 30 13.17 -3.48 -1.51
CA SER A 30 12.36 -4.34 -0.65
C SER A 30 13.17 -5.04 0.46
N LEU A 31 14.46 -5.31 0.20
CA LEU A 31 15.37 -5.96 1.17
C LEU A 31 15.52 -5.16 2.47
N ASN A 32 15.31 -3.84 2.41
CA ASN A 32 15.40 -2.96 3.57
C ASN A 32 14.06 -2.79 4.30
N TYR A 33 12.96 -3.33 3.76
CA TYR A 33 11.66 -3.42 4.42
C TYR A 33 11.47 -4.84 4.95
N ARG A 34 11.68 -5.05 6.25
CA ARG A 34 11.64 -6.39 6.86
C ARG A 34 10.35 -6.60 7.64
N LEU A 35 9.65 -7.71 7.43
CA LEU A 35 8.43 -8.02 8.18
C LEU A 35 8.67 -8.09 9.70
N GLU A 36 9.82 -8.62 10.12
CA GLU A 36 10.18 -8.75 11.55
C GLU A 36 10.28 -7.41 12.31
N ASN A 37 10.32 -6.30 11.56
CA ASN A 37 10.36 -4.95 12.08
C ASN A 37 9.04 -4.21 11.90
N SER A 38 7.98 -4.88 11.41
CA SER A 38 6.67 -4.26 11.34
C SER A 38 6.15 -3.94 12.74
N GLU A 39 5.46 -2.81 12.85
CA GLU A 39 4.79 -2.41 14.08
C GLU A 39 3.37 -1.95 13.74
N ARG A 40 2.40 -2.36 14.57
CA ARG A 40 1.03 -1.84 14.51
C ARG A 40 0.93 -0.57 15.34
N MET A 41 0.43 0.50 14.72
CA MET A 41 0.24 1.81 15.33
C MET A 41 -1.13 2.32 14.91
N GLU A 42 -1.99 2.66 15.87
CA GLU A 42 -3.33 3.20 15.63
C GLU A 42 -4.17 2.35 14.65
N GLY A 43 -4.04 1.01 14.75
CA GLY A 43 -4.77 0.09 13.89
C GLY A 43 -4.22 -0.03 12.46
N VAL A 44 -3.02 0.46 12.18
CA VAL A 44 -2.34 0.28 10.88
C VAL A 44 -0.99 -0.40 11.09
N GLU A 45 -0.69 -1.41 10.27
CA GLU A 45 0.64 -2.04 10.24
C GLU A 45 1.56 -1.23 9.33
N TYR A 46 2.73 -0.86 9.85
CA TYR A 46 3.76 -0.16 9.10
C TYR A 46 5.04 -0.97 9.03
N LEU A 47 5.68 -0.99 7.86
CA LEU A 47 7.00 -1.58 7.67
C LEU A 47 8.05 -0.48 7.52
N PRO A 48 9.04 -0.40 8.44
CA PRO A 48 10.12 0.57 8.35
C PRO A 48 11.20 0.13 7.37
N ASN A 49 11.81 1.12 6.73
CA ASN A 49 13.12 1.03 6.13
C ASN A 49 14.08 1.92 6.93
N PHE A 50 14.83 1.29 7.84
CA PHE A 50 15.81 1.96 8.72
C PHE A 50 16.95 2.63 7.95
N MET A 51 17.22 2.21 6.72
CA MET A 51 18.25 2.80 5.86
C MET A 51 17.78 4.13 5.25
N SER A 52 16.51 4.24 4.83
CA SER A 52 15.97 5.46 4.19
C SER A 52 15.24 6.39 5.15
N GLY A 53 14.83 5.93 6.33
CA GLY A 53 13.95 6.71 7.21
C GLY A 53 12.53 6.83 6.64
N ARG A 54 12.13 5.88 5.81
CA ARG A 54 10.77 5.78 5.24
C ARG A 54 10.04 4.56 5.76
N ALA A 55 8.73 4.59 5.68
CA ALA A 55 7.87 3.45 5.93
C ALA A 55 6.81 3.34 4.83
N PHE A 56 6.19 2.18 4.73
CA PHE A 56 4.91 2.03 4.04
C PHE A 56 3.88 1.41 4.99
N ALA A 57 2.61 1.74 4.77
CA ALA A 57 1.48 1.10 5.46
C ALA A 57 1.11 -0.19 4.72
N SER A 58 1.22 -1.36 5.36
CA SER A 58 0.88 -2.65 4.74
C SER A 58 -0.59 -3.02 4.85
N GLY A 59 -1.33 -2.46 5.80
CA GLY A 59 -2.74 -2.74 5.98
C GLY A 59 -3.27 -2.22 7.30
N PHE A 60 -4.56 -2.38 7.55
CA PHE A 60 -5.26 -1.84 8.71
C PHE A 60 -6.07 -2.93 9.42
N ASP A 61 -6.17 -2.84 10.73
CA ASP A 61 -6.94 -3.76 11.55
C ASP A 61 -8.43 -3.65 11.21
N TRP A 62 -9.06 -4.80 11.00
CA TRP A 62 -10.50 -4.90 10.77
C TRP A 62 -11.06 -6.12 11.51
N ASP A 63 -12.23 -5.97 12.13
CA ASP A 63 -12.88 -7.01 12.94
C ASP A 63 -13.51 -8.14 12.11
N GLY A 64 -13.66 -7.91 10.80
CA GLY A 64 -14.31 -8.85 9.89
C GLY A 64 -15.82 -8.68 9.78
N GLU A 65 -16.41 -7.71 10.47
CA GLU A 65 -17.86 -7.57 10.66
C GLU A 65 -18.37 -6.17 10.36
N THR A 66 -17.60 -5.15 10.71
CA THR A 66 -17.94 -3.76 10.48
C THR A 66 -17.97 -3.47 8.97
N GLU A 67 -18.99 -2.73 8.51
CA GLU A 67 -19.19 -2.37 7.10
C GLU A 67 -18.61 -0.99 6.74
N GLU A 68 -18.17 -0.20 7.74
CA GLU A 68 -17.56 1.12 7.54
C GLU A 68 -16.40 1.34 8.52
N ILE A 69 -15.23 1.70 8.00
CA ILE A 69 -14.05 1.98 8.83
C ILE A 69 -13.34 3.25 8.36
N SER A 70 -12.79 4.01 9.31
CA SER A 70 -11.92 5.16 9.01
C SER A 70 -10.47 4.79 9.28
N VAL A 71 -9.60 5.00 8.29
CA VAL A 71 -8.17 4.66 8.33
C VAL A 71 -7.37 5.93 8.02
N VAL A 72 -6.48 6.30 8.94
CA VAL A 72 -5.61 7.47 8.79
C VAL A 72 -4.18 7.01 8.55
N ILE A 73 -3.61 7.44 7.44
CA ILE A 73 -2.21 7.25 7.11
C ILE A 73 -1.48 8.56 7.41
N PRO A 74 -0.76 8.67 8.52
CA PRO A 74 -0.14 9.92 8.94
C PRO A 74 1.08 10.22 8.07
N ASP A 75 1.54 11.47 8.12
CA ASP A 75 2.79 11.87 7.46
C ASP A 75 3.98 11.03 7.94
N THR A 76 4.02 10.78 9.24
CA THR A 76 5.15 10.11 9.87
C THR A 76 4.75 9.21 11.01
N VAL A 77 5.58 8.21 11.26
CA VAL A 77 5.45 7.26 12.39
C VAL A 77 6.77 7.13 13.14
N LYS A 78 6.70 6.77 14.43
CA LYS A 78 7.87 6.53 15.27
C LYS A 78 7.88 5.09 15.76
N PHE A 79 8.83 4.31 15.25
CA PHE A 79 9.01 2.91 15.62
C PHE A 79 9.68 2.79 17.00
N SER A 80 9.25 1.82 17.79
CA SER A 80 9.76 1.56 19.15
C SER A 80 11.28 1.32 19.18
N ARG A 81 11.82 0.72 18.12
CA ARG A 81 13.24 0.38 17.96
C ARG A 81 14.10 1.51 17.40
N SER A 82 13.56 2.71 17.19
CA SER A 82 14.29 3.85 16.64
C SER A 82 14.03 5.15 17.38
N SER A 83 15.06 5.98 17.48
CA SER A 83 14.93 7.37 17.92
C SER A 83 14.45 8.30 16.80
N ARG A 84 14.46 7.84 15.54
CA ARG A 84 14.06 8.62 14.37
C ARG A 84 12.58 8.49 14.09
N THR A 85 12.05 9.52 13.44
CA THR A 85 10.70 9.53 12.87
C THR A 85 10.79 9.18 11.37
N PHE A 86 9.85 8.38 10.88
CA PHE A 86 9.87 7.80 9.54
C PHE A 86 8.74 8.39 8.71
N ARG A 87 9.03 8.85 7.49
CA ARG A 87 7.98 9.34 6.57
C ARG A 87 7.20 8.15 6.02
N VAL A 88 5.88 8.18 6.10
CA VAL A 88 5.04 7.18 5.43
C VAL A 88 4.91 7.60 3.98
N THR A 89 5.43 6.76 3.08
CA THR A 89 5.60 7.12 1.67
C THR A 89 4.79 6.27 0.71
N LYS A 90 4.31 5.11 1.16
CA LYS A 90 3.57 4.18 0.30
C LYS A 90 2.39 3.54 1.01
N LEU A 91 1.37 3.20 0.23
CA LEU A 91 0.33 2.24 0.60
C LEU A 91 0.63 0.90 -0.05
N GLY A 92 0.86 -0.12 0.75
CA GLY A 92 1.41 -1.38 0.30
C GLY A 92 2.86 -1.23 -0.19
N GLY A 93 3.42 -2.33 -0.67
CA GLY A 93 4.81 -2.36 -1.08
C GLY A 93 5.36 -3.77 -1.29
N PHE A 94 6.68 -3.86 -1.26
CA PHE A 94 7.41 -5.11 -1.31
C PHE A 94 8.32 -5.20 -0.10
N ARG A 95 8.32 -6.35 0.56
CA ARG A 95 9.17 -6.61 1.73
C ARG A 95 10.12 -7.78 1.49
N ASP A 96 11.14 -7.87 2.32
CA ASP A 96 12.13 -8.93 2.31
C ASP A 96 12.67 -9.15 0.88
N ARG A 97 12.62 -10.38 0.38
CA ARG A 97 13.11 -10.75 -0.95
C ARG A 97 12.08 -10.48 -2.06
N GLY A 98 11.37 -9.35 -1.97
CA GLY A 98 10.40 -8.91 -2.98
C GLY A 98 9.01 -9.52 -2.82
N ILE A 99 8.63 -9.88 -1.59
CA ILE A 99 7.29 -10.42 -1.30
C ILE A 99 6.28 -9.27 -1.38
N PRO A 100 5.25 -9.35 -2.23
CA PRO A 100 4.24 -8.31 -2.36
C PRO A 100 3.41 -8.16 -1.08
N CYS A 101 3.03 -6.93 -0.77
CA CYS A 101 2.20 -6.54 0.38
C CYS A 101 1.14 -5.56 -0.12
N GLN A 102 -0.04 -6.05 -0.44
CA GLN A 102 -1.16 -5.19 -0.79
C GLN A 102 -1.66 -4.46 0.47
N PHE A 103 -2.03 -3.20 0.32
CA PHE A 103 -2.73 -2.47 1.37
C PHE A 103 -4.17 -2.99 1.50
N GLY A 104 -4.64 -3.26 2.72
CA GLY A 104 -6.02 -3.71 2.93
C GLY A 104 -6.30 -4.15 4.36
N PRO A 105 -7.47 -4.76 4.60
CA PRO A 105 -7.88 -5.19 5.93
C PRO A 105 -7.02 -6.37 6.44
N ILE A 106 -6.64 -6.29 7.70
CA ILE A 106 -5.90 -7.29 8.47
C ILE A 106 -6.85 -7.82 9.53
N LEU A 107 -7.16 -9.11 9.43
CA LEU A 107 -8.04 -9.78 10.38
C LEU A 107 -7.30 -10.11 11.70
N PRO A 108 -8.02 -10.27 12.82
CA PRO A 108 -7.41 -10.56 14.11
C PRO A 108 -6.67 -11.91 14.11
N ILE A 109 -5.46 -11.95 14.69
CA ILE A 109 -4.65 -13.17 14.79
C ILE A 109 -5.44 -14.26 15.52
N GLY A 110 -5.56 -15.44 14.90
CA GLY A 110 -6.37 -16.56 15.41
C GLY A 110 -7.59 -16.88 14.55
N SER A 111 -7.89 -16.06 13.54
CA SER A 111 -8.94 -16.30 12.55
C SER A 111 -8.53 -17.28 11.43
N GLY A 112 -7.55 -18.15 11.69
CA GLY A 112 -6.85 -19.04 10.74
C GLY A 112 -7.69 -20.17 10.13
N GLN A 113 -8.84 -19.84 9.57
CA GLN A 113 -9.68 -20.70 8.75
C GLN A 113 -10.02 -19.89 7.48
N GLY A 114 -9.49 -20.29 6.33
CA GLY A 114 -9.99 -19.88 5.01
C GLY A 114 -9.72 -18.46 4.49
N GLN A 115 -9.02 -17.59 5.22
CA GLN A 115 -8.91 -16.17 4.84
C GLN A 115 -7.85 -15.89 3.77
N GLY A 116 -8.31 -15.39 2.63
CA GLY A 116 -7.45 -14.98 1.52
C GLY A 116 -7.91 -13.65 0.97
N THR A 117 -7.04 -12.64 1.02
CA THR A 117 -7.12 -11.53 0.08
C THR A 117 -6.84 -12.10 -1.30
N PHE A 118 -7.76 -11.96 -2.23
CA PHE A 118 -7.52 -12.40 -3.59
C PHE A 118 -6.84 -11.26 -4.35
N GLY A 119 -5.62 -11.53 -4.83
CA GLY A 119 -4.84 -10.54 -5.55
C GLY A 119 -4.11 -11.19 -6.71
N GLU A 120 -4.54 -10.87 -7.92
CA GLU A 120 -3.72 -10.35 -9.02
C GLU A 120 -4.63 -10.04 -10.22
N SER A 121 -4.70 -8.76 -10.60
CA SER A 121 -5.10 -8.21 -11.91
C SER A 121 -6.48 -8.50 -12.53
N THR A 122 -7.37 -9.30 -11.93
CA THR A 122 -8.69 -9.48 -12.53
C THR A 122 -9.61 -8.32 -12.16
N TYR A 123 -10.22 -7.71 -13.18
CA TYR A 123 -11.34 -6.77 -13.03
C TYR A 123 -12.32 -7.35 -12.00
N GLU A 124 -12.64 -6.59 -10.95
CA GLU A 124 -13.46 -7.01 -9.79
C GLU A 124 -14.66 -7.92 -10.11
N PRO A 125 -15.41 -7.70 -11.21
CA PRO A 125 -16.53 -8.55 -11.60
C PRO A 125 -16.17 -10.02 -11.89
N GLU A 126 -15.03 -10.29 -12.54
CA GLU A 126 -14.63 -11.65 -12.90
C GLU A 126 -14.23 -12.44 -11.66
N LEU A 127 -13.42 -11.83 -10.79
CA LEU A 127 -13.01 -12.44 -9.53
C LEU A 127 -14.18 -12.65 -8.57
N LEU A 128 -15.11 -11.68 -8.48
CA LEU A 128 -16.32 -11.85 -7.68
C LEU A 128 -17.18 -13.02 -8.18
N GLU A 129 -17.29 -13.18 -9.51
CA GLU A 129 -18.02 -14.28 -10.11
C GLU A 129 -17.34 -15.64 -9.83
N GLU A 130 -16.01 -15.71 -9.94
CA GLU A 130 -15.24 -16.89 -9.53
C GLU A 130 -15.48 -17.26 -8.06
N LEU A 131 -15.51 -16.26 -7.16
CA LEU A 131 -15.77 -16.49 -5.75
C LEU A 131 -17.21 -16.95 -5.50
N ARG A 132 -18.20 -16.38 -6.20
CA ARG A 132 -19.59 -16.85 -6.13
C ARG A 132 -19.74 -18.29 -6.63
N GLN A 133 -19.01 -18.67 -7.67
CA GLN A 133 -19.03 -20.06 -8.16
C GLN A 133 -18.35 -21.01 -7.17
N ARG A 134 -17.26 -20.59 -6.55
CA ARG A 134 -16.53 -21.37 -5.54
C ARG A 134 -17.31 -21.48 -4.22
N TYR A 135 -18.10 -20.45 -3.90
CA TYR A 135 -18.82 -20.29 -2.63
C TYR A 135 -20.28 -19.84 -2.87
N PRO A 136 -21.13 -20.67 -3.50
CA PRO A 136 -22.45 -20.26 -4.01
C PRO A 136 -23.50 -19.95 -2.93
N GLY A 137 -23.23 -20.26 -1.66
CA GLY A 137 -24.12 -19.95 -0.54
C GLY A 137 -23.70 -18.74 0.28
N ASP A 138 -22.52 -18.17 0.01
CA ASP A 138 -21.94 -17.15 0.88
C ASP A 138 -22.39 -15.75 0.46
N PRO A 139 -22.89 -14.93 1.41
CA PRO A 139 -23.31 -13.57 1.11
C PRO A 139 -22.13 -12.71 0.67
N VAL A 140 -22.41 -11.79 -0.26
CA VAL A 140 -21.52 -10.68 -0.60
C VAL A 140 -21.87 -9.49 0.29
N ARG A 141 -20.87 -8.91 0.95
CA ARG A 141 -20.97 -7.77 1.86
C ARG A 141 -20.00 -6.68 1.44
N GLU A 142 -20.26 -5.46 1.91
CA GLU A 142 -19.42 -4.29 1.63
C GLU A 142 -18.64 -3.85 2.85
N LEU A 143 -17.37 -3.53 2.66
CA LEU A 143 -16.54 -2.77 3.60
C LEU A 143 -16.17 -1.45 2.94
N ASN A 144 -16.74 -0.35 3.44
CA ASN A 144 -16.43 1.00 3.01
C ASN A 144 -15.31 1.60 3.87
N VAL A 145 -14.18 1.90 3.26
CA VAL A 145 -12.97 2.41 3.92
C VAL A 145 -12.85 3.91 3.64
N ARG A 146 -13.06 4.74 4.66
CA ARG A 146 -12.71 6.16 4.62
C ARG A 146 -11.22 6.33 4.90
N LEU A 147 -10.44 6.52 3.84
CA LEU A 147 -8.99 6.56 3.88
C LEU A 147 -8.49 8.00 3.83
N HIS A 148 -7.78 8.45 4.87
CA HIS A 148 -7.08 9.73 4.85
C HIS A 148 -5.59 9.53 4.57
N LEU A 149 -5.06 10.22 3.56
CA LEU A 149 -3.66 10.14 3.16
C LEU A 149 -2.86 11.39 3.55
N GLY A 150 -1.82 11.20 4.36
CA GLY A 150 -0.86 12.24 4.70
C GLY A 150 -0.05 12.74 3.51
N GLN A 151 0.68 13.84 3.73
CA GLN A 151 1.33 14.64 2.70
C GLN A 151 2.53 13.94 2.01
N PHE A 152 3.07 12.88 2.62
CA PHE A 152 4.28 12.21 2.12
C PHE A 152 4.01 10.92 1.35
N VAL A 153 2.76 10.45 1.32
CA VAL A 153 2.38 9.28 0.52
C VAL A 153 2.52 9.64 -0.96
N SER A 154 3.38 8.94 -1.68
CA SER A 154 3.71 9.21 -3.08
C SER A 154 3.62 7.98 -3.97
N GLU A 155 3.39 6.79 -3.42
CA GLU A 155 3.34 5.55 -4.19
C GLU A 155 2.25 4.60 -3.69
N ILE A 156 1.59 3.93 -4.64
CA ILE A 156 0.71 2.79 -4.40
C ILE A 156 1.14 1.71 -5.41
N PRO A 157 2.21 0.94 -5.10
CA PRO A 157 2.88 0.09 -6.10
C PRO A 157 2.09 -1.16 -6.48
N LEU A 158 1.08 -1.51 -5.69
CA LEU A 158 0.22 -2.69 -5.88
C LEU A 158 -1.24 -2.26 -5.77
N PHE A 159 -2.13 -2.96 -6.45
CA PHE A 159 -3.56 -2.82 -6.20
C PHE A 159 -3.83 -3.16 -4.73
N ALA A 160 -4.52 -2.26 -4.04
CA ALA A 160 -5.05 -2.53 -2.71
C ALA A 160 -6.07 -3.66 -2.77
N SER A 161 -6.26 -4.33 -1.65
CA SER A 161 -7.25 -5.38 -1.47
C SER A 161 -8.63 -4.84 -1.80
N SER A 162 -9.30 -5.53 -2.72
CA SER A 162 -10.59 -5.13 -3.26
C SER A 162 -11.67 -6.20 -3.02
N LEU A 163 -11.22 -7.47 -2.90
CA LEU A 163 -12.04 -8.61 -2.48
C LEU A 163 -11.33 -9.46 -1.42
N LEU A 164 -12.12 -9.99 -0.50
CA LEU A 164 -11.68 -10.85 0.58
C LEU A 164 -12.73 -11.92 0.87
N TYR A 165 -12.30 -13.15 1.14
CA TYR A 165 -13.18 -14.18 1.70
C TYR A 165 -12.90 -14.37 3.20
N ARG A 166 -13.97 -14.35 4.00
CA ARG A 166 -13.92 -14.59 5.45
C ARG A 166 -14.77 -15.80 5.80
N GLU A 167 -14.13 -16.83 6.32
CA GLU A 167 -14.82 -17.96 6.95
C GLU A 167 -15.06 -17.68 8.44
N LYS A 168 -16.28 -17.92 8.93
CA LYS A 168 -16.68 -17.82 10.33
C LYS A 168 -17.44 -19.10 10.73
N GLN A 169 -16.81 -19.99 11.49
CA GLN A 169 -17.42 -21.22 12.08
C GLN A 169 -18.61 -21.81 11.27
N GLY A 170 -18.36 -22.28 10.05
CA GLY A 170 -19.37 -22.93 9.21
C GLY A 170 -20.16 -22.01 8.26
N GLU A 171 -19.94 -20.69 8.30
CA GLU A 171 -20.52 -19.70 7.39
C GLU A 171 -19.42 -18.83 6.77
N GLY A 172 -19.34 -18.79 5.44
CA GLY A 172 -18.43 -17.90 4.72
C GLY A 172 -19.11 -16.58 4.35
N ALA A 173 -18.32 -15.53 4.10
CA ALA A 173 -18.80 -14.29 3.51
C ALA A 173 -17.72 -13.71 2.56
N ILE A 174 -18.16 -13.24 1.41
CA ILE A 174 -17.33 -12.50 0.46
C ILE A 174 -17.47 -11.01 0.79
N TRP A 175 -16.36 -10.32 0.96
CA TRP A 175 -16.32 -8.88 1.25
C TRP A 175 -15.72 -8.13 0.08
N ARG A 176 -16.50 -7.21 -0.48
CA ARG A 176 -16.05 -6.20 -1.43
C ARG A 176 -15.59 -4.97 -0.65
N ILE A 177 -14.40 -4.49 -0.95
CA ILE A 177 -13.73 -3.43 -0.22
C ILE A 177 -13.69 -2.20 -1.12
N THR A 178 -14.34 -1.14 -0.69
CA THR A 178 -14.37 0.14 -1.40
C THR A 178 -13.63 1.19 -0.59
N TYR A 179 -12.92 2.09 -1.28
CA TYR A 179 -12.15 3.16 -0.68
C TYR A 179 -12.77 4.50 -1.04
N GLN A 180 -13.04 5.32 -0.02
CA GLN A 180 -13.36 6.73 -0.15
C GLN A 180 -12.18 7.51 0.42
N VAL A 181 -11.50 8.26 -0.43
CA VAL A 181 -10.19 8.83 -0.10
C VAL A 181 -10.28 10.35 0.10
N ASP A 182 -9.75 10.80 1.23
CA ASP A 182 -9.32 12.17 1.46
C ASP A 182 -7.80 12.24 1.41
N CYS A 183 -7.25 13.32 0.86
CA CYS A 183 -5.81 13.49 0.72
C CYS A 183 -5.39 14.85 1.26
N ASP A 184 -4.29 14.88 2.02
CA ASP A 184 -3.70 16.10 2.54
C ASP A 184 -3.44 17.12 1.42
N GLU A 185 -3.82 18.38 1.66
CA GLU A 185 -3.72 19.44 0.67
C GLU A 185 -2.28 19.71 0.22
N ASN A 186 -1.30 19.44 1.07
CA ASN A 186 0.13 19.63 0.83
C ASN A 186 0.79 18.39 0.21
N ASN A 187 0.06 17.29 0.03
CA ASN A 187 0.58 16.13 -0.68
C ASN A 187 1.03 16.54 -2.09
N GLN A 188 2.29 16.29 -2.45
CA GLN A 188 2.84 16.76 -3.72
C GLN A 188 2.56 15.81 -4.90
N THR A 189 2.15 14.57 -4.62
CA THR A 189 1.95 13.53 -5.62
C THR A 189 0.49 13.35 -5.97
N PHE A 190 -0.37 13.33 -4.95
CA PHE A 190 -1.79 13.04 -5.11
C PHE A 190 -2.68 14.16 -4.59
N TYR A 191 -3.89 14.26 -5.14
CA TYR A 191 -5.00 14.99 -4.56
C TYR A 191 -6.26 14.13 -4.64
N ALA A 192 -7.21 14.39 -3.76
CA ALA A 192 -8.51 13.73 -3.78
C ALA A 192 -9.60 14.68 -4.32
N ARG A 193 -10.56 14.13 -5.05
CA ARG A 193 -11.79 14.81 -5.46
C ARG A 193 -12.93 13.79 -5.49
N ASP A 194 -14.05 14.13 -4.87
CA ASP A 194 -15.24 13.26 -4.79
C ASP A 194 -14.92 11.85 -4.24
N GLY A 195 -14.01 11.77 -3.26
CA GLY A 195 -13.57 10.51 -2.66
C GLY A 195 -12.62 9.67 -3.52
N LYS A 196 -12.16 10.16 -4.67
CA LYS A 196 -11.25 9.46 -5.59
C LYS A 196 -9.88 10.13 -5.66
N LEU A 197 -8.81 9.35 -5.78
CA LEU A 197 -7.44 9.86 -5.81
C LEU A 197 -6.97 10.08 -7.26
N TYR A 198 -6.25 11.17 -7.48
CA TYR A 198 -5.69 11.57 -8.78
C TYR A 198 -4.23 12.00 -8.64
N LEU A 199 -3.43 11.77 -9.68
CA LEU A 199 -2.07 12.32 -9.77
C LEU A 199 -2.13 13.84 -9.94
N ARG A 200 -1.35 14.58 -9.16
CA ARG A 200 -1.24 16.04 -9.31
C ARG A 200 -0.54 16.47 -10.59
N ALA A 201 0.37 15.64 -11.11
CA ALA A 201 1.18 15.97 -12.26
C ALA A 201 0.33 16.23 -13.52
N ASP A 202 -0.73 15.44 -13.72
CA ASP A 202 -1.53 15.44 -14.95
C ASP A 202 -3.04 15.18 -14.74
N GLY A 203 -3.48 14.96 -13.50
CA GLY A 203 -4.87 14.64 -13.19
C GLY A 203 -5.28 13.19 -13.50
N THR A 204 -4.33 12.30 -13.80
CA THR A 204 -4.64 10.88 -14.07
C THR A 204 -5.29 10.21 -12.85
N PRO A 205 -6.43 9.51 -13.01
CA PRO A 205 -7.03 8.75 -11.92
C PRO A 205 -6.11 7.62 -11.42
N VAL A 206 -6.01 7.48 -10.10
CA VAL A 206 -5.26 6.37 -9.47
C VAL A 206 -6.16 5.14 -9.42
N THR A 207 -5.82 4.09 -10.15
CA THR A 207 -6.65 2.87 -10.30
C THR A 207 -6.31 1.75 -9.33
N GLN A 208 -5.31 1.94 -8.48
CA GLN A 208 -4.87 0.94 -7.51
C GLN A 208 -5.80 0.80 -6.30
N LEU A 209 -6.82 1.64 -6.17
CA LEU A 209 -7.86 1.56 -5.14
C LEU A 209 -9.21 1.30 -5.83
N SER A 210 -10.04 0.43 -5.26
CA SER A 210 -11.41 0.20 -5.71
C SER A 210 -12.33 1.24 -5.09
N TYR A 211 -12.93 2.14 -5.87
CA TYR A 211 -13.77 3.24 -5.35
C TYR A 211 -15.27 2.90 -5.30
N GLY A 212 -15.65 1.64 -5.54
CA GLY A 212 -17.04 1.25 -5.78
C GLY A 212 -17.55 1.63 -7.18
N GLU A 213 -18.79 1.25 -7.48
CA GLU A 213 -19.51 1.71 -8.69
C GLU A 213 -20.13 3.10 -8.44
N ASP A 214 -20.22 3.92 -9.49
CA ASP A 214 -21.00 5.18 -9.48
C ASP A 214 -22.49 4.91 -9.69
#